data_AF-A0A1Y4SCM1-F1
#
_entry.id   AF-A0A1Y4SCM1-F1
#
_cell.length_a   1.000
_cell.length_b   1.000
_cell.length_c   1.000
_cell.angle_alpha   90.00
_cell.angle_beta   90.00
_cell.angle_gamma   90.00
#
_symmetry.space_group_name_H-M   'P 1'
#
loop_
_entity.id
_entity.type
_entity.pdbx_description
1 polymer ?
#
loop_
_entity_poly.entity_id
_entity_poly.type
_entity_poly.pdbx_seq_one_letter_code
_entity_poly.pdbx_strand_id
1 'polypeptide(L)'
;MQYCENCGASLRENAKFCDQCGALVHIGEKEYCQHCHAELEPGALFCPECGYRVVEEPAPEPEPVPDPTPPPAPKTDSKPDPKPDPLEQQSSTSLQPLLNIGANAFFAAVIAAGMSALGALWMAEESSWMYFGEAFLLIGIMGLVGWLIAVGSFAIARNYQKAAQRESDPQRQRLLKRQVNFLVYLGYLLVVLAPYVLAFACIYL
;
A
#
# COMPACT_ATOMS: atom_id res chain seq x y z
N MET A 1 14.70 48.09 -3.38
CA MET A 1 13.26 48.40 -3.47
C MET A 1 12.56 47.26 -4.18
N GLN A 2 11.57 46.65 -3.55
CA GLN A 2 10.71 45.63 -4.16
C GLN A 2 9.43 46.28 -4.68
N TYR A 3 8.85 45.75 -5.75
CA TYR A 3 7.61 46.25 -6.35
C TYR A 3 6.54 45.16 -6.29
N CYS A 4 5.29 45.57 -6.12
CA CYS A 4 4.16 44.64 -6.13
C CYS A 4 3.97 44.08 -7.53
N GLU A 5 3.98 42.75 -7.67
CA GLU A 5 3.76 42.08 -8.96
C GLU A 5 2.36 42.33 -9.53
N ASN A 6 1.37 42.63 -8.67
CA ASN A 6 -0.01 42.84 -9.09
C ASN A 6 -0.30 44.29 -9.54
N CYS A 7 0.31 45.30 -8.92
CA CYS A 7 -0.01 46.71 -9.20
C CYS A 7 1.20 47.61 -9.53
N GLY A 8 2.43 47.10 -9.41
CA GLY A 8 3.66 47.87 -9.65
C GLY A 8 4.01 48.90 -8.59
N ALA A 9 3.22 49.05 -7.52
CA ALA A 9 3.53 49.98 -6.42
C ALA A 9 4.78 49.54 -5.65
N SER A 10 5.55 50.50 -5.13
CA SER A 10 6.71 50.22 -4.29
C SER A 10 6.28 49.64 -2.94
N LEU A 11 6.98 48.61 -2.50
CA LEU A 11 6.71 47.89 -1.25
C LEU A 11 7.73 48.24 -0.19
N ARG A 12 7.27 48.29 1.07
CA ARG A 12 8.13 48.40 2.25
C ARG A 12 8.87 47.07 2.48
N GLU A 13 10.06 47.13 3.05
CA GLU A 13 10.83 45.93 3.41
C GLU A 13 10.00 45.06 4.37
N ASN A 14 9.79 43.79 4.03
CA ASN A 14 8.98 42.81 4.77
C ASN A 14 7.45 43.08 4.82
N ALA A 15 6.89 43.86 3.88
CA ALA A 15 5.44 44.01 3.75
C ALA A 15 4.75 42.69 3.33
N LYS A 16 3.88 42.15 4.19
CA LYS A 16 3.06 40.94 3.90
C LYS A 16 1.93 41.21 2.89
N PHE A 17 1.50 42.46 2.76
CA PHE A 17 0.43 42.90 1.88
C PHE A 17 0.80 44.23 1.22
N CYS A 18 0.31 44.46 0.00
CA CYS A 18 0.50 45.72 -0.69
C CYS A 18 -0.48 46.77 -0.16
N ASP A 19 0.05 47.91 0.28
CA ASP A 19 -0.75 49.04 0.80
C ASP A 19 -1.69 49.66 -0.26
N GLN A 20 -1.42 49.45 -1.55
CA GLN A 20 -2.17 50.08 -2.64
C GLN A 20 -3.25 49.17 -3.23
N CYS A 21 -2.96 47.88 -3.45
CA CYS A 21 -3.91 46.95 -4.07
C CYS A 21 -4.44 45.87 -3.11
N GLY A 22 -3.92 45.79 -1.88
CA GLY A 22 -4.32 44.79 -0.89
C GLY A 22 -3.86 43.36 -1.19
N ALA A 23 -3.11 43.14 -2.27
CA ALA A 23 -2.61 41.82 -2.63
C ALA A 23 -1.53 41.34 -1.63
N LEU A 24 -1.57 40.04 -1.29
CA LEU A 24 -0.52 39.37 -0.52
C LEU A 24 0.81 39.45 -1.29
N VAL A 25 1.85 39.86 -0.58
CA VAL A 25 3.21 39.96 -1.12
C VAL A 25 4.06 38.89 -0.45
N HIS A 26 4.47 37.90 -1.23
CA HIS A 26 5.43 36.89 -0.79
C HIS A 26 6.84 37.41 -1.05
N ILE A 27 7.39 38.17 -0.10
CA ILE A 27 8.80 38.58 -0.14
C ILE A 27 9.60 37.33 0.22
N GLY A 28 10.20 36.70 -0.79
CA GLY A 28 10.86 35.40 -0.71
C GLY A 28 12.02 35.37 0.27
N GLU A 29 11.73 35.11 1.54
CA GLU A 29 12.69 34.58 2.50
C GLU A 29 12.71 33.07 2.30
N LYS A 30 13.87 32.53 1.94
CA LYS A 30 14.04 31.09 1.74
C LYS A 30 13.89 30.40 3.09
N GLU A 31 12.80 29.68 3.28
CA GLU A 31 12.56 28.91 4.50
C GLU A 31 13.30 27.56 4.39
N TYR A 32 13.77 27.04 5.52
CA TYR A 32 14.38 25.71 5.59
C TYR A 32 13.54 24.82 6.51
N CYS A 33 13.40 23.55 6.14
CA CYS A 33 12.65 22.60 6.95
C CYS A 33 13.37 22.36 8.29
N GLN A 34 12.69 22.59 9.41
CA GLN A 34 13.27 22.34 10.74
C GLN A 34 13.62 20.87 11.00
N HIS A 35 13.00 19.94 10.27
CA HIS A 35 13.19 18.50 10.48
C HIS A 35 14.33 17.92 9.62
N CYS A 36 14.44 18.31 8.35
CA CYS A 36 15.44 17.75 7.42
C CYS A 36 16.41 18.78 6.82
N HIS A 37 16.26 20.07 7.16
CA HIS A 37 17.05 21.19 6.65
C HIS A 37 17.03 21.37 5.12
N ALA A 38 16.07 20.75 4.43
CA ALA A 38 15.84 20.98 3.00
C ALA A 38 15.28 22.39 2.76
N GLU A 39 15.67 23.00 1.64
CA GLU A 39 15.15 24.30 1.18
C GLU A 39 13.65 24.17 0.86
N LEU A 40 12.84 25.05 1.43
CA LEU A 40 11.40 25.10 1.23
C LEU A 40 11.04 26.25 0.30
N GLU A 41 10.10 25.99 -0.61
CA GLU A 41 9.50 27.05 -1.40
C GLU A 41 8.62 27.94 -0.50
N PRO A 42 8.61 29.26 -0.74
CA PRO A 42 7.83 30.19 0.08
C PRO A 42 6.33 29.82 0.02
N GLY A 43 5.75 29.52 1.18
CA GLY A 43 4.34 29.12 1.31
C GLY A 43 4.07 27.61 1.24
N ALA A 44 5.11 26.76 1.24
CA ALA A 44 4.93 25.31 1.28
C ALA A 44 4.30 24.85 2.61
N LEU A 45 3.10 24.25 2.55
CA LEU A 45 2.42 23.71 3.74
C LEU A 45 3.13 22.49 4.33
N PHE A 46 3.85 21.74 3.48
CA PHE A 46 4.56 20.51 3.80
C PHE A 46 5.93 20.50 3.10
N CYS A 47 6.93 19.93 3.76
CA CYS A 47 8.25 19.74 3.17
C CYS A 47 8.20 18.65 2.08
N PRO A 48 8.67 18.92 0.84
CA PRO A 48 8.66 17.94 -0.24
C PRO A 48 9.62 16.77 -0.01
N GLU A 49 10.67 16.98 0.79
CA GLU A 49 11.70 15.96 1.05
C GLU A 49 11.34 15.01 2.21
N CYS A 50 10.73 15.53 3.29
CA CYS A 50 10.44 14.72 4.48
C CYS A 50 8.96 14.61 4.86
N GLY A 51 8.07 15.37 4.21
CA GLY A 51 6.63 15.39 4.51
C GLY A 51 6.24 16.12 5.80
N TYR A 52 7.19 16.75 6.50
CA TYR A 52 6.92 17.52 7.73
C TYR A 52 6.06 18.76 7.43
N ARG A 53 5.02 19.02 8.23
CA ARG A 53 4.14 20.19 8.07
C ARG A 53 4.85 21.43 8.61
N VAL A 54 5.00 22.45 7.77
CA VAL A 54 5.80 23.65 8.07
C VAL A 54 4.94 24.78 8.64
N VAL A 55 3.61 24.72 8.44
CA VAL A 55 2.70 25.72 9.03
C VAL A 55 2.54 25.44 10.52
N GLU A 56 3.30 26.18 11.32
CA GLU A 56 2.91 26.47 12.70
C GLU A 56 1.65 27.35 12.66
N GLU A 57 0.56 26.87 13.27
CA GLU A 57 -0.56 27.74 13.63
C GLU A 57 -0.01 28.89 14.48
N PRO A 58 -0.42 30.15 14.24
CA PRO A 58 0.05 31.26 15.04
C PRO A 58 -0.35 31.02 16.50
N ALA A 59 0.66 30.79 17.35
CA ALA A 59 0.49 30.71 18.78
C ALA A 59 -0.21 31.98 19.29
N PRO A 60 -1.31 31.88 20.06
CA PRO A 60 -1.85 33.05 20.73
C PRO A 60 -0.89 33.50 21.82
N GLU A 61 -0.36 34.72 21.67
CA GLU A 61 0.47 35.43 22.64
C GLU A 61 -0.33 35.78 23.92
N PRO A 62 0.30 35.90 25.10
CA PRO A 62 -0.38 35.84 26.39
C PRO A 62 -0.92 37.21 26.83
N GLU A 63 -2.17 37.24 27.30
CA GLU A 63 -2.73 38.40 28.00
C GLU A 63 -3.11 38.07 29.46
N PRO A 64 -3.07 39.08 30.37
CA PRO A 64 -2.79 38.92 31.79
C PRO A 64 -4.03 38.57 32.63
N VAL A 65 -3.81 37.79 33.69
CA VAL A 65 -4.83 37.35 34.66
C VAL A 65 -5.26 38.52 35.57
N PRO A 66 -6.57 38.65 35.85
CA PRO A 66 -6.99 38.80 37.25
C PRO A 66 -8.24 37.97 37.62
N ASP A 67 -8.01 37.03 38.56
CA ASP A 67 -8.84 36.46 39.65
C ASP A 67 -10.33 36.04 39.50
N PRO A 68 -10.82 35.14 40.39
CA PRO A 68 -11.78 34.10 40.06
C PRO A 68 -13.21 34.47 40.45
N THR A 69 -14.17 34.12 39.60
CA THR A 69 -15.55 33.86 40.05
C THR A 69 -16.05 32.58 39.39
N PRO A 70 -16.70 31.67 40.14
CA PRO A 70 -17.12 30.37 39.63
C PRO A 70 -18.44 30.50 38.86
N PRO A 71 -18.54 30.10 37.58
CA PRO A 71 -19.83 29.98 36.92
C PRO A 71 -20.44 28.59 37.16
N PRO A 72 -21.77 28.53 37.26
CA PRO A 72 -22.53 27.34 37.61
C PRO A 72 -22.52 26.30 36.48
N ALA A 73 -22.58 25.02 36.85
CA ALA A 73 -22.67 23.88 35.95
C ALA A 73 -23.84 24.00 34.95
N PRO A 74 -23.58 23.79 33.64
CA PRO A 74 -24.56 23.31 32.68
C PRO A 74 -24.20 21.87 32.28
N LYS A 75 -25.18 20.99 32.43
CA LYS A 75 -25.14 19.58 32.06
C LYS A 75 -25.09 19.43 30.53
N THR A 76 -24.45 18.34 30.10
CA THR A 76 -24.74 17.52 28.91
C THR A 76 -24.91 18.25 27.58
N ASP A 77 -23.95 18.07 26.66
CA ASP A 77 -24.16 17.18 25.51
C ASP A 77 -22.84 16.86 24.79
N SER A 78 -22.68 15.58 24.44
CA SER A 78 -21.78 15.01 23.42
C SER A 78 -20.26 15.16 23.58
N LYS A 79 -19.64 14.13 24.16
CA LYS A 79 -18.21 13.83 24.07
C LYS A 79 -17.81 13.54 22.61
N PRO A 80 -16.82 14.23 22.02
CA PRO A 80 -16.09 13.73 20.85
C PRO A 80 -15.21 12.55 21.27
N ASP A 81 -15.23 11.47 20.50
CA ASP A 81 -14.51 10.23 20.78
C ASP A 81 -13.01 10.43 21.05
N PRO A 82 -12.39 9.66 21.96
CA PRO A 82 -10.94 9.64 22.13
C PRO A 82 -10.28 9.01 20.90
N LYS A 83 -9.22 9.66 20.40
CA LYS A 83 -8.30 9.16 19.37
C LYS A 83 -7.91 7.69 19.63
N PRO A 84 -8.00 6.79 18.62
CA PRO A 84 -7.65 5.38 18.81
C PRO A 84 -6.13 5.23 19.05
N ASP A 85 -5.81 4.37 20.02
CA ASP A 85 -4.46 4.06 20.50
C ASP A 85 -3.67 3.29 19.41
N PRO A 86 -2.38 3.61 19.14
CA PRO A 86 -1.56 2.93 18.12
C PRO A 86 -1.41 1.40 18.28
N LEU A 87 -1.78 0.85 19.44
CA LEU A 87 -1.78 -0.59 19.73
C LEU A 87 -2.93 -1.35 19.04
N GLU A 88 -4.03 -0.68 18.69
CA GLU A 88 -5.22 -1.36 18.13
C GLU A 88 -5.11 -1.61 16.61
N GLN A 89 -4.26 -0.84 15.91
CA GLN A 89 -4.02 -0.95 14.47
C GLN A 89 -3.13 -2.14 14.07
N GLN A 90 -2.38 -2.70 15.02
CA GLN A 90 -1.58 -3.90 14.80
C GLN A 90 -2.42 -5.18 14.79
N SER A 91 -3.57 -5.18 15.48
CA SER A 91 -4.47 -6.33 15.56
C SER A 91 -5.29 -6.53 14.27
N SER A 92 -5.84 -5.45 13.73
CA SER A 92 -6.69 -5.49 12.53
C SER A 92 -5.92 -5.77 11.23
N THR A 93 -4.67 -5.31 11.11
CA THR A 93 -3.82 -5.58 9.92
C THR A 93 -3.35 -7.05 9.87
N SER A 94 -3.23 -7.73 11.02
CA SER A 94 -2.81 -9.13 11.09
C SER A 94 -3.93 -10.14 10.82
N LEU A 95 -5.19 -9.75 11.07
CA LEU A 95 -6.35 -10.63 10.91
C LEU A 95 -6.92 -10.63 9.48
N GLN A 96 -6.74 -9.54 8.75
CA GLN A 96 -7.15 -9.43 7.35
C GLN A 96 -6.51 -10.46 6.41
N PRO A 97 -5.19 -10.74 6.45
CA PRO A 97 -4.63 -11.80 5.62
C PRO A 97 -5.18 -13.18 5.99
N LEU A 98 -5.47 -13.46 7.26
CA LEU A 98 -6.05 -14.74 7.70
C LEU A 98 -7.49 -14.94 7.21
N LEU A 99 -8.32 -13.89 7.25
CA LEU A 99 -9.70 -13.93 6.75
C LEU A 99 -9.75 -14.11 5.22
N ASN A 100 -8.86 -13.42 4.49
CA ASN A 100 -8.74 -13.58 3.03
C ASN A 100 -8.13 -14.93 2.64
N ILE A 101 -7.22 -15.50 3.46
CA ILE A 101 -6.70 -16.86 3.25
C ILE A 101 -7.83 -17.89 3.42
N GLY A 102 -8.70 -17.71 4.43
CA GLY A 102 -9.86 -18.59 4.64
C GLY A 102 -10.87 -18.54 3.50
N ALA A 103 -11.22 -17.33 3.02
CA ALA A 103 -12.12 -17.16 1.89
C ALA A 103 -11.53 -17.70 0.58
N ASN A 104 -10.24 -17.44 0.29
CA ASN A 104 -9.58 -17.95 -0.90
C ASN A 104 -9.43 -19.48 -0.89
N ALA A 105 -9.17 -20.08 0.29
CA ALA A 105 -9.13 -21.53 0.44
C ALA A 105 -10.51 -22.16 0.17
N PHE A 106 -11.60 -21.51 0.61
CA PHE A 106 -12.96 -21.96 0.34
C PHE A 106 -13.29 -21.90 -1.16
N PHE A 107 -13.02 -20.78 -1.84
CA PHE A 107 -13.25 -20.66 -3.28
C PHE A 107 -12.40 -21.65 -4.09
N ALA A 108 -11.14 -21.87 -3.71
CA ALA A 108 -10.29 -22.87 -4.34
C ALA A 108 -10.85 -24.28 -4.21
N ALA A 109 -11.38 -24.64 -3.03
CA ALA A 109 -12.02 -25.94 -2.82
C ALA A 109 -13.29 -26.13 -3.65
N VAL A 110 -14.12 -25.08 -3.77
CA VAL A 110 -15.33 -25.12 -4.62
C VAL A 110 -14.99 -25.25 -6.10
N ILE A 111 -13.97 -24.52 -6.59
CA ILE A 111 -13.51 -24.60 -7.98
C ILE A 111 -12.94 -25.99 -8.27
N ALA A 112 -12.14 -26.55 -7.37
CA ALA A 112 -11.60 -27.90 -7.52
C ALA A 112 -12.72 -28.94 -7.59
N ALA A 113 -13.72 -28.86 -6.71
CA ALA A 113 -14.87 -29.76 -6.73
C ALA A 113 -15.69 -29.62 -8.04
N GLY A 114 -15.88 -28.38 -8.53
CA GLY A 114 -16.56 -28.11 -9.79
C GLY A 114 -15.83 -28.68 -11.00
N MET A 115 -14.50 -28.50 -11.06
CA MET A 115 -13.65 -29.07 -12.12
C MET A 115 -13.66 -30.60 -12.10
N SER A 116 -13.66 -31.22 -10.91
CA SER A 116 -13.78 -32.67 -10.77
C SER A 116 -15.15 -33.20 -11.22
N ALA A 117 -16.24 -32.50 -10.90
CA ALA A 117 -17.59 -32.90 -11.34
C ALA A 117 -17.78 -32.76 -12.85
N LEU A 118 -17.26 -31.67 -13.44
CA LEU A 118 -17.32 -31.45 -14.88
C LEU A 118 -16.47 -32.46 -15.65
N GLY A 119 -15.29 -32.79 -15.11
CA GLY A 119 -14.46 -33.88 -15.63
C GLY A 119 -15.20 -35.22 -15.60
N ALA A 120 -15.87 -35.56 -14.49
CA ALA A 120 -16.64 -36.80 -14.38
C ALA A 120 -17.79 -36.88 -15.40
N LEU A 121 -18.45 -35.74 -15.70
CA LEU A 121 -19.47 -35.68 -16.75
C LEU A 121 -18.88 -35.85 -18.16
N TRP A 122 -17.72 -35.25 -18.44
CA TRP A 122 -17.04 -35.41 -19.74
C TRP A 122 -16.55 -36.85 -19.95
N MET A 123 -16.08 -37.51 -18.89
CA MET A 123 -15.64 -38.90 -18.93
C MET A 123 -16.79 -39.91 -19.16
N ALA A 124 -18.05 -39.51 -18.99
CA ALA A 124 -19.21 -40.37 -19.20
C ALA A 124 -19.53 -40.61 -20.69
N GLU A 125 -18.98 -39.82 -21.61
CA GLU A 125 -19.39 -39.79 -23.02
C GLU A 125 -18.37 -40.39 -24.00
N GLU A 126 -17.09 -40.57 -23.59
CA GLU A 126 -16.04 -41.02 -24.52
C GLU A 126 -15.23 -42.20 -23.96
N SER A 127 -15.79 -43.41 -24.15
CA SER A 127 -15.22 -44.67 -23.66
C SER A 127 -14.01 -45.14 -24.49
N SER A 128 -12.81 -44.65 -24.16
CA SER A 128 -11.54 -45.33 -24.51
C SER A 128 -10.67 -45.53 -23.26
N TRP A 129 -11.00 -46.59 -22.52
CA TRP A 129 -10.55 -46.89 -21.16
C TRP A 129 -9.03 -47.14 -20.99
N MET A 130 -8.23 -47.16 -22.06
CA MET A 130 -6.80 -47.48 -22.01
C MET A 130 -5.88 -46.26 -21.82
N TYR A 131 -6.36 -45.04 -22.08
CA TYR A 131 -5.63 -43.78 -21.81
C TYR A 131 -5.89 -43.19 -20.42
N PHE A 132 -6.87 -43.71 -19.68
CA PHE A 132 -7.31 -43.14 -18.40
C PHE A 132 -6.24 -43.25 -17.30
N GLY A 133 -5.53 -44.38 -17.21
CA GLY A 133 -4.50 -44.58 -16.18
C GLY A 133 -3.33 -43.61 -16.31
N GLU A 134 -2.80 -43.46 -17.52
CA GLU A 134 -1.74 -42.50 -17.85
C GLU A 134 -2.22 -41.05 -17.68
N ALA A 135 -3.46 -40.74 -18.10
CA ALA A 135 -4.03 -39.42 -17.93
C ALA A 135 -4.18 -39.03 -16.44
N PHE A 136 -4.67 -39.93 -15.58
CA PHE A 136 -4.76 -39.67 -14.14
C PHE A 136 -3.39 -39.51 -13.48
N LEU A 137 -2.40 -40.31 -13.90
CA LEU A 137 -1.04 -40.22 -13.39
C LEU A 137 -0.41 -38.87 -13.77
N LEU A 138 -0.57 -38.44 -15.03
CA LEU A 138 -0.12 -37.13 -15.49
C LEU A 138 -0.85 -35.97 -14.77
N ILE A 139 -2.18 -36.04 -14.64
CA ILE A 139 -2.96 -35.04 -13.90
C ILE A 139 -2.52 -34.98 -12.43
N GLY A 140 -2.26 -36.13 -11.81
CA GLY A 140 -1.76 -36.23 -10.44
C GLY A 140 -0.36 -35.61 -10.28
N ILE A 141 0.56 -35.88 -11.20
CA ILE A 141 1.90 -35.27 -11.22
C ILE A 141 1.79 -33.76 -11.40
N MET A 142 1.00 -33.28 -12.38
CA MET A 142 0.82 -31.85 -12.63
C MET A 142 0.22 -31.13 -11.41
N GLY A 143 -0.75 -31.76 -10.74
CA GLY A 143 -1.32 -31.27 -9.49
C GLY A 143 -0.30 -31.19 -8.36
N LEU A 144 0.51 -32.24 -8.16
CA LEU A 144 1.54 -32.29 -7.13
C LEU A 144 2.67 -31.27 -7.38
N VAL A 145 3.10 -31.12 -8.63
CA VAL A 145 4.09 -30.11 -9.04
C VAL A 145 3.55 -28.70 -8.80
N GLY A 146 2.31 -28.43 -9.22
CA GLY A 146 1.65 -27.16 -8.95
C GLY A 146 1.52 -26.85 -7.45
N TRP A 147 1.16 -27.85 -6.65
CA TRP A 147 1.06 -27.72 -5.19
C TRP A 147 2.41 -27.43 -4.54
N LEU A 148 3.47 -28.17 -4.89
CA LEU A 148 4.83 -27.93 -4.35
C LEU A 148 5.33 -26.53 -4.69
N ILE A 149 4.99 -26.00 -5.86
CA ILE A 149 5.40 -24.68 -6.31
C ILE A 149 4.59 -23.59 -5.62
N ALA A 150 3.31 -23.81 -5.37
CA ALA A 150 2.50 -22.91 -4.54
C ALA A 150 3.05 -22.85 -3.09
N VAL A 151 3.35 -24.00 -2.49
CA VAL A 151 3.94 -24.09 -1.14
C VAL A 151 5.32 -23.43 -1.10
N GLY A 152 6.17 -23.73 -2.09
CA GLY A 152 7.50 -23.11 -2.21
C GLY A 152 7.42 -21.60 -2.38
N SER A 153 6.52 -21.12 -3.24
CA SER A 153 6.29 -19.69 -3.46
C SER A 153 5.77 -19.00 -2.21
N PHE A 154 4.88 -19.66 -1.45
CA PHE A 154 4.39 -19.16 -0.17
C PHE A 154 5.50 -19.09 0.89
N ALA A 155 6.37 -20.09 0.96
CA ALA A 155 7.53 -20.10 1.84
C ALA A 155 8.54 -18.99 1.48
N ILE A 156 8.82 -18.81 0.19
CA ILE A 156 9.67 -17.73 -0.33
C ILE A 156 9.05 -16.38 0.01
N ALA A 157 7.74 -16.20 -0.22
CA ALA A 157 7.04 -14.97 0.13
C ALA A 157 7.13 -14.67 1.63
N ARG A 158 6.97 -15.66 2.51
CA ARG A 158 7.13 -15.47 3.96
C ARG A 158 8.56 -15.12 4.36
N ASN A 159 9.56 -15.78 3.78
CA ASN A 159 10.96 -15.45 4.02
C ASN A 159 11.30 -14.04 3.51
N TYR A 160 10.74 -13.68 2.36
CA TYR A 160 10.86 -12.36 1.78
C TYR A 160 10.22 -11.28 2.65
N GLN A 161 9.03 -11.53 3.20
CA GLN A 161 8.39 -10.60 4.15
C GLN A 161 9.25 -10.40 5.40
N LYS A 162 9.84 -11.49 5.94
CA LYS A 162 10.78 -11.38 7.07
C LYS A 162 12.04 -10.59 6.71
N ALA A 163 12.55 -10.70 5.49
CA ALA A 163 13.70 -9.94 5.02
C ALA A 163 13.34 -8.45 4.80
N ALA A 164 12.18 -8.16 4.21
CA ALA A 164 11.69 -6.81 3.96
C ALA A 164 11.46 -6.04 5.27
N GLN A 165 11.03 -6.71 6.34
CA GLN A 165 10.89 -6.10 7.68
C GLN A 165 12.22 -5.62 8.27
N ARG A 166 13.36 -6.15 7.83
CA ARG A 166 14.69 -5.71 8.28
C ARG A 166 15.21 -4.52 7.48
N GLU A 167 14.60 -4.24 6.33
CA GLU A 167 15.04 -3.20 5.41
C GLU A 167 14.26 -1.91 5.70
N SER A 168 14.93 -0.87 6.18
CA SER A 168 14.28 0.43 6.48
C SER A 168 14.14 1.34 5.26
N ASP A 169 14.87 1.09 4.17
CA ASP A 169 14.83 1.91 2.96
C ASP A 169 13.63 1.57 2.05
N PRO A 170 12.68 2.51 1.83
CA PRO A 170 11.50 2.29 1.00
C PRO A 170 11.79 2.11 -0.50
N GLN A 171 12.92 2.60 -1.02
CA GLN A 171 13.30 2.41 -2.42
C GLN A 171 13.77 0.97 -2.65
N ARG A 172 14.67 0.49 -1.79
CA ARG A 172 15.20 -0.88 -1.84
C ARG A 172 14.11 -1.92 -1.64
N GLN A 173 13.14 -1.67 -0.76
CA GLN A 173 11.96 -2.53 -0.60
C GLN A 173 11.16 -2.70 -1.90
N ARG A 174 10.95 -1.62 -2.66
CA ARG A 174 10.20 -1.67 -3.94
C ARG A 174 10.93 -2.49 -4.99
N LEU A 175 12.26 -2.32 -5.10
CA LEU A 175 13.09 -3.07 -6.04
C LEU A 175 13.09 -4.57 -5.74
N LEU A 176 13.33 -4.92 -4.47
CA LEU A 176 13.31 -6.30 -4.01
C LEU A 176 11.94 -6.95 -4.24
N LYS A 177 10.84 -6.21 -4.04
CA LYS A 177 9.48 -6.74 -4.25
C LYS A 177 9.22 -7.02 -5.72
N ARG A 178 9.68 -6.15 -6.61
CA ARG A 178 9.60 -6.36 -8.05
C ARG A 178 10.44 -7.56 -8.50
N GLN A 179 11.65 -7.72 -7.97
CA GLN A 179 12.49 -8.88 -8.28
C GLN A 179 11.87 -10.20 -7.81
N VAL A 180 11.36 -10.26 -6.57
CA VAL A 180 10.73 -11.48 -6.06
C VAL A 180 9.43 -11.80 -6.78
N ASN A 181 8.59 -10.81 -7.05
CA ASN A 181 7.40 -11.02 -7.87
C ASN A 181 7.76 -11.55 -9.26
N PHE A 182 8.79 -10.97 -9.90
CA PHE A 182 9.25 -11.45 -11.20
C PHE A 182 9.69 -12.92 -11.16
N LEU A 183 10.47 -13.32 -10.15
CA LEU A 183 10.90 -14.72 -9.98
C LEU A 183 9.72 -15.67 -9.74
N VAL A 184 8.74 -15.25 -8.93
CA VAL A 184 7.52 -16.05 -8.67
C VAL A 184 6.67 -16.18 -9.94
N TYR A 185 6.46 -15.09 -10.69
CA TYR A 185 5.72 -15.13 -11.95
C TYR A 185 6.42 -15.96 -13.02
N LEU A 186 7.75 -15.85 -13.14
CA LEU A 186 8.53 -16.67 -14.06
C LEU A 186 8.41 -18.16 -13.71
N GLY A 187 8.46 -18.50 -12.42
CA GLY A 187 8.23 -19.86 -11.93
C GLY A 187 6.84 -20.36 -12.31
N TYR A 188 5.79 -19.59 -12.04
CA TYR A 188 4.42 -19.95 -12.41
C TYR A 188 4.24 -20.12 -13.93
N LEU A 189 4.82 -19.21 -14.72
CA LEU A 189 4.78 -19.28 -16.17
C LEU A 189 5.41 -20.56 -16.71
N LEU A 190 6.58 -20.95 -16.18
CA LEU A 190 7.25 -22.19 -16.58
C LEU A 190 6.40 -23.43 -16.27
N VAL A 191 5.72 -23.45 -15.13
CA VAL A 191 4.86 -24.58 -14.73
C VAL A 191 3.62 -24.69 -15.59
N VAL A 192 3.00 -23.55 -15.90
CA VAL A 192 1.81 -23.51 -16.73
C VAL A 192 2.17 -23.85 -18.16
N LEU A 193 3.28 -23.33 -18.70
CA LEU A 193 3.67 -23.54 -20.09
C LEU A 193 4.35 -24.89 -20.34
N ALA A 194 5.10 -25.45 -19.39
CA ALA A 194 5.76 -26.74 -19.53
C ALA A 194 4.86 -27.87 -20.07
N PRO A 195 3.63 -28.10 -19.56
CA PRO A 195 2.75 -29.15 -20.08
C PRO A 195 2.26 -28.85 -21.50
N TYR A 196 2.00 -27.58 -21.86
CA TYR A 196 1.63 -27.22 -23.23
C TYR A 196 2.79 -27.42 -24.19
N VAL A 197 4.01 -27.06 -23.79
CA VAL A 197 5.21 -27.29 -24.59
C VAL A 197 5.47 -28.79 -24.76
N LEU A 198 5.31 -29.59 -23.70
CA LEU A 198 5.42 -31.04 -23.79
C LEU A 198 4.35 -31.65 -24.71
N ALA A 199 3.09 -31.23 -24.55
CA ALA A 199 1.99 -31.72 -25.38
C ALA A 199 2.19 -31.35 -26.85
N PHE A 200 2.62 -30.12 -27.13
CA PHE A 200 2.94 -29.68 -28.48
C PHE A 200 4.12 -30.47 -29.06
N ALA A 201 5.19 -30.70 -28.28
CA ALA A 201 6.29 -31.56 -28.72
C ALA A 201 5.83 -32.98 -29.06
N CYS A 202 4.95 -33.59 -28.26
CA CYS A 202 4.39 -34.92 -28.53
C CYS A 202 3.45 -34.98 -29.73
N ILE A 203 2.84 -33.87 -30.15
CA ILE A 203 1.95 -33.83 -31.32
C ILE A 203 2.74 -33.67 -32.62
N TYR A 204 3.89 -33.01 -32.57
CA TYR A 204 4.65 -32.62 -33.76
C TYR A 204 5.94 -33.44 -33.99
N LEU A 205 6.36 -34.27 -33.05
CA LEU A 205 7.40 -35.31 -33.23
C LEU A 205 6.77 -36.69 -33.40
#